data_AF-A0A0L0G5J6-F1
#
_entry.id   AF-A0A0L0G5J6-F1
#
_cell.length_a   1.000
_cell.length_b   1.000
_cell.length_c   1.000
_cell.angle_alpha   90.00
_cell.angle_beta   90.00
_cell.angle_gamma   90.00
#
_symmetry.space_group_name_H-M   'P 1'
#
loop_
_entity.id
_entity.type
_entity.pdbx_description
1 polymer ?
#
loop_
_entity_poly.entity_id
_entity_poly.type
_entity_poly.pdbx_seq_one_letter_code
_entity_poly.pdbx_strand_id
1 'polypeptide(L)'
;MFASVIFLLCMAYVNAGASLLTKDMFNEMFSKRTTSPNCVQATEILTFEAFHKTAKYYPKFCNEGSKTDQKKRLDGGLGSRMNGASALWRKLHVQPVREVDTPVPGVSYHGRGAIQITWNYNYGRVSEFFFGDKNILLKNPEKLIDDGVIAFRASLDFWMTPVEIKPSCHGIIINKAPECPAKGRYNGYGGTTNVINGGPECNTPTSQKVKNRVEYFKRYAKILGVSPGDHLYCDKAVAYNAGRC
;
A
#
# COMPACT_ATOMS: atom_id res chain seq x y z
N MET A 1 -15.05 -6.68 1.88
CA MET A 1 -13.88 -7.43 1.35
C MET A 1 -13.08 -6.55 0.36
N PHE A 2 -13.16 -5.21 0.47
CA PHE A 2 -12.72 -4.23 -0.57
C PHE A 2 -11.52 -3.36 -0.20
N ALA A 3 -10.91 -3.62 0.95
CA ALA A 3 -9.82 -2.83 1.50
C ALA A 3 -8.44 -3.12 0.89
N SER A 4 -8.34 -3.97 -0.13
CA SER A 4 -7.23 -4.93 -0.13
C SER A 4 -6.54 -5.20 -1.45
N VAL A 5 -6.80 -4.47 -2.54
CA VAL A 5 -6.40 -5.02 -3.86
C VAL A 5 -5.92 -3.97 -4.85
N ILE A 6 -4.83 -3.27 -4.55
CA ILE A 6 -4.19 -2.42 -5.58
C ILE A 6 -2.67 -2.54 -5.70
N PHE A 7 -1.89 -2.92 -4.70
CA PHE A 7 -0.43 -2.66 -4.77
C PHE A 7 0.41 -3.83 -5.27
N LEU A 8 0.04 -4.32 -6.45
CA LEU A 8 0.86 -5.22 -7.28
C LEU A 8 0.99 -4.71 -8.70
N LEU A 9 1.36 -3.45 -8.82
CA LEU A 9 1.52 -2.82 -10.12
C LEU A 9 2.91 -2.19 -10.22
N CYS A 10 3.90 -2.85 -9.59
CA CYS A 10 5.32 -2.50 -9.64
C CYS A 10 6.01 -2.91 -10.96
N MET A 11 5.26 -3.38 -11.94
CA MET A 11 5.78 -3.59 -13.28
C MET A 11 5.06 -2.62 -14.20
N ALA A 12 5.84 -1.79 -14.92
CA ALA A 12 5.55 -1.33 -16.28
C ALA A 12 5.86 0.13 -16.63
N TYR A 13 6.93 0.71 -16.09
CA TYR A 13 7.48 1.88 -16.76
C TYR A 13 8.98 1.72 -16.98
N VAL A 14 9.36 1.19 -18.13
CA VAL A 14 10.66 1.56 -18.70
C VAL A 14 10.43 2.04 -20.11
N ASN A 15 10.89 3.27 -20.36
CA ASN A 15 11.10 3.89 -21.66
C ASN A 15 11.38 2.86 -22.76
N ALA A 16 10.35 2.46 -23.52
CA ALA A 16 10.45 1.81 -24.84
C ALA A 16 9.05 1.52 -25.47
N GLY A 17 7.99 2.23 -25.07
CA GLY A 17 6.68 2.12 -25.76
C GLY A 17 5.82 0.89 -25.44
N ALA A 18 6.17 0.04 -24.47
CA ALA A 18 5.30 -1.06 -24.02
C ALA A 18 5.24 -1.18 -22.48
N SER A 19 4.02 -1.17 -21.94
CA SER A 19 3.71 -1.40 -20.52
C SER A 19 3.73 -2.91 -20.21
N LEU A 20 4.61 -3.37 -19.30
CA LEU A 20 4.62 -4.74 -18.75
C LEU A 20 3.32 -5.16 -18.02
N LEU A 21 2.50 -4.19 -17.63
CA LEU A 21 1.21 -4.37 -16.98
C LEU A 21 0.19 -3.88 -18.00
N THR A 22 -0.43 -4.82 -18.66
CA THR A 22 -1.52 -4.49 -19.58
C THR A 22 -2.80 -4.25 -18.78
N LYS A 23 -3.76 -3.59 -19.44
CA LYS A 23 -5.12 -3.45 -18.90
C LYS A 23 -5.74 -4.82 -18.58
N ASP A 24 -5.45 -5.84 -19.39
CA ASP A 24 -5.95 -7.20 -19.19
C ASP A 24 -5.33 -7.86 -17.96
N MET A 25 -4.02 -7.73 -17.77
CA MET A 25 -3.35 -8.22 -16.56
C MET A 25 -3.90 -7.52 -15.31
N PHE A 26 -4.07 -6.19 -15.35
CA PHE A 26 -4.72 -5.45 -14.27
C PHE A 26 -6.13 -5.99 -14.00
N ASN A 27 -6.92 -6.23 -15.06
CA ASN A 27 -8.28 -6.76 -14.94
C ASN A 27 -8.29 -8.16 -14.33
N GLU A 28 -7.38 -9.03 -14.73
CA GLU A 28 -7.24 -10.39 -14.21
C GLU A 28 -6.83 -10.38 -12.74
N MET A 29 -5.85 -9.56 -12.38
CA MET A 29 -5.39 -9.40 -11.01
C MET A 29 -6.55 -8.95 -10.11
N PHE A 30 -7.26 -7.91 -10.53
CA PHE A 30 -8.35 -7.33 -9.75
C PHE A 30 -9.72 -7.85 -10.18
N SER A 31 -9.82 -9.09 -10.68
CA SER A 31 -11.06 -9.65 -11.25
C SER A 31 -12.22 -9.70 -10.25
N LYS A 32 -11.93 -9.83 -8.95
CA LYS A 32 -12.96 -9.78 -7.90
C LYS A 32 -13.67 -8.43 -7.81
N ARG A 33 -13.06 -7.33 -8.27
CA ARG A 33 -13.72 -6.03 -8.30
C ARG A 33 -14.88 -6.02 -9.29
N THR A 34 -14.75 -6.65 -10.45
CA THR A 34 -15.79 -6.66 -11.49
C THR A 34 -16.76 -7.83 -11.35
N THR A 35 -16.33 -8.93 -10.71
CA THR A 35 -17.12 -10.18 -10.66
C THR A 35 -17.98 -10.35 -9.41
N SER A 36 -17.79 -9.53 -8.35
CA SER A 36 -18.62 -9.64 -7.15
C SER A 36 -19.64 -8.50 -7.08
N PRO A 37 -20.92 -8.79 -6.77
CA PRO A 37 -21.99 -7.78 -6.76
C PRO A 37 -21.82 -6.74 -5.65
N ASN A 38 -20.99 -7.02 -4.64
CA ASN A 38 -20.74 -6.13 -3.51
C ASN A 38 -19.60 -5.12 -3.78
N CYS A 39 -19.12 -5.03 -5.03
CA CYS A 39 -17.93 -4.25 -5.41
C CYS A 39 -18.21 -3.05 -6.30
N VAL A 40 -19.47 -2.71 -6.58
CA VAL A 40 -19.83 -1.81 -7.70
C VAL A 40 -18.99 -0.52 -7.69
N GLN A 41 -18.91 0.15 -6.53
CA GLN A 41 -18.07 1.34 -6.36
C GLN A 41 -16.59 1.11 -6.69
N ALA A 42 -16.01 -0.03 -6.28
CA ALA A 42 -14.64 -0.38 -6.58
C ALA A 42 -14.41 -0.66 -8.08
N THR A 43 -15.42 -1.13 -8.82
CA THR A 43 -15.35 -1.28 -10.27
C THR A 43 -15.22 0.06 -10.97
N GLU A 44 -15.98 1.05 -10.50
CA GLU A 44 -16.05 2.38 -11.13
C GLU A 44 -14.78 3.19 -10.89
N ILE A 45 -14.22 3.15 -9.67
CA ILE A 45 -13.09 4.01 -9.32
C ILE A 45 -11.72 3.33 -9.49
N LEU A 46 -11.61 2.01 -9.32
CA LEU A 46 -10.32 1.31 -9.37
C LEU A 46 -10.02 0.79 -10.78
N THR A 47 -9.89 1.72 -11.72
CA THR A 47 -9.64 1.44 -13.14
C THR A 47 -8.15 1.42 -13.45
N PHE A 48 -7.79 0.76 -14.56
CA PHE A 48 -6.41 0.76 -15.06
C PHE A 48 -5.96 2.17 -15.43
N GLU A 49 -6.88 2.98 -15.97
CA GLU A 49 -6.64 4.36 -16.37
C GLU A 49 -6.34 5.26 -15.17
N ALA A 50 -7.13 5.13 -14.09
CA ALA A 50 -6.89 5.86 -12.85
C ALA A 50 -5.56 5.45 -12.20
N PHE A 51 -5.25 4.15 -12.20
CA PHE A 51 -3.95 3.65 -11.76
C PHE A 51 -2.80 4.25 -12.57
N HIS A 52 -2.87 4.15 -13.90
CA HIS A 52 -1.85 4.62 -14.81
C HIS A 52 -1.62 6.14 -14.71
N LYS A 53 -2.70 6.92 -14.56
CA LYS A 53 -2.61 8.37 -14.30
C LYS A 53 -1.93 8.65 -12.96
N THR A 54 -2.20 7.85 -11.93
CA THR A 54 -1.58 8.00 -10.61
C THR A 54 -0.09 7.66 -10.62
N ALA A 55 0.32 6.60 -11.32
CA ALA A 55 1.71 6.16 -11.36
C ALA A 55 2.67 7.27 -11.83
N LYS A 56 2.21 8.18 -12.69
CA LYS A 56 2.98 9.35 -13.16
C LYS A 56 3.39 10.31 -12.04
N TYR A 57 2.66 10.38 -10.94
CA TYR A 57 3.03 11.20 -9.77
C TYR A 57 4.17 10.58 -8.95
N TYR A 58 4.45 9.29 -9.13
CA TYR A 58 5.48 8.56 -8.42
C TYR A 58 6.48 7.96 -9.41
N PRO A 59 7.33 8.77 -10.07
CA PRO A 59 8.18 8.29 -11.17
C PRO A 59 9.22 7.24 -10.75
N LYS A 60 9.49 7.08 -9.45
CA LYS A 60 10.33 5.98 -8.92
C LYS A 60 9.56 4.67 -8.72
N PHE A 61 8.25 4.75 -8.56
CA PHE A 61 7.39 3.56 -8.48
C PHE A 61 7.51 2.80 -9.80
N CYS A 62 7.92 1.53 -9.73
CA CYS A 62 8.25 0.65 -10.87
C CYS A 62 9.55 0.95 -11.64
N ASN A 63 10.25 2.06 -11.38
CA ASN A 63 11.33 2.54 -12.26
C ASN A 63 12.68 2.71 -11.54
N GLU A 64 12.82 2.09 -10.36
CA GLU A 64 13.99 2.29 -9.50
C GLU A 64 14.74 0.99 -9.19
N GLY A 65 16.05 0.98 -9.50
CA GLY A 65 17.06 -0.06 -9.22
C GLY A 65 17.31 -1.05 -10.39
N SER A 66 18.05 -2.17 -10.22
CA SER A 66 18.56 -2.99 -11.35
C SER A 66 17.48 -3.61 -12.26
N LYS A 67 17.78 -4.04 -13.51
CA LYS A 67 16.82 -4.72 -14.42
C LYS A 67 16.37 -6.09 -13.91
N THR A 68 17.29 -6.82 -13.27
CA THR A 68 17.00 -8.09 -12.63
C THR A 68 16.10 -7.87 -11.45
N ASP A 69 16.33 -6.82 -10.67
CA ASP A 69 15.35 -6.43 -9.69
C ASP A 69 14.08 -5.90 -10.39
N GLN A 70 14.08 -5.11 -11.46
CA GLN A 70 12.86 -4.68 -12.19
C GLN A 70 12.03 -5.90 -12.69
N LYS A 71 12.68 -7.06 -12.90
CA LYS A 71 12.07 -8.36 -13.24
C LYS A 71 11.83 -9.29 -12.03
N LYS A 72 12.55 -9.12 -10.91
CA LYS A 72 12.42 -9.87 -9.63
C LYS A 72 11.58 -9.10 -8.59
N ARG A 73 11.21 -7.85 -8.85
CA ARG A 73 10.59 -6.87 -7.92
C ARG A 73 9.10 -6.98 -7.94
N LEU A 74 8.62 -8.14 -7.58
CA LEU A 74 7.20 -8.32 -7.45
C LEU A 74 6.93 -8.85 -6.07
N ASP A 75 7.36 -8.10 -5.05
CA ASP A 75 7.27 -8.59 -3.66
C ASP A 75 6.27 -7.85 -2.75
N GLY A 76 5.37 -7.03 -3.30
CA GLY A 76 3.94 -6.96 -2.94
C GLY A 76 3.31 -6.28 -1.71
N GLY A 77 2.03 -5.96 -1.93
CA GLY A 77 0.89 -5.86 -1.01
C GLY A 77 -0.35 -6.21 -1.85
N LEU A 78 -1.48 -6.75 -1.39
CA LEU A 78 -2.20 -6.69 -0.13
C LEU A 78 -3.17 -7.90 -0.10
N GLY A 79 -3.56 -8.28 1.11
CA GLY A 79 -4.71 -9.15 1.36
C GLY A 79 -5.21 -8.97 2.80
N SER A 80 -5.77 -7.80 3.14
CA SER A 80 -6.53 -7.66 4.39
C SER A 80 -7.40 -6.42 4.46
N ARG A 81 -8.44 -6.49 5.31
CA ARG A 81 -9.01 -5.31 5.99
C ARG A 81 -8.00 -4.71 6.98
N MET A 82 -7.61 -3.45 6.76
CA MET A 82 -6.80 -2.68 7.70
C MET A 82 -7.70 -1.94 8.69
N ASN A 83 -7.90 -2.50 9.88
CA ASN A 83 -8.58 -1.81 10.98
C ASN A 83 -7.60 -1.28 12.05
N GLY A 84 -6.27 -1.36 11.83
CA GLY A 84 -5.26 -1.06 12.87
C GLY A 84 -4.01 -0.27 12.45
N ALA A 85 -3.64 -0.26 11.16
CA ALA A 85 -2.45 0.46 10.68
C ALA A 85 -2.49 1.97 10.95
N SER A 86 -3.69 2.51 10.96
CA SER A 86 -3.95 3.92 10.95
C SER A 86 -3.62 4.58 12.28
N ALA A 87 -3.92 3.94 13.42
CA ALA A 87 -3.60 4.44 14.78
C ALA A 87 -2.09 4.64 15.02
N LEU A 88 -1.26 3.91 14.26
CA LEU A 88 0.20 3.96 14.35
C LEU A 88 0.83 5.09 13.53
N TRP A 89 0.15 5.63 12.51
CA TRP A 89 0.64 6.78 11.76
C TRP A 89 0.70 8.06 12.61
N ARG A 90 -0.09 8.14 13.69
CA ARG A 90 -0.11 9.26 14.65
C ARG A 90 1.15 9.37 15.49
N LYS A 91 1.84 8.25 15.77
CA LYS A 91 2.98 8.19 16.69
C LYS A 91 4.33 8.38 16.01
N LEU A 92 4.37 8.41 14.68
CA LEU A 92 5.58 8.17 13.91
C LEU A 92 5.91 9.26 12.87
N HIS A 93 5.39 10.48 13.03
CA HIS A 93 5.95 11.66 12.39
C HIS A 93 5.84 12.86 13.34
N VAL A 94 6.96 13.25 13.92
CA VAL A 94 7.12 14.61 14.47
C VAL A 94 7.29 15.57 13.29
N GLN A 95 6.17 15.94 12.66
CA GLN A 95 6.09 17.31 12.17
C GLN A 95 5.96 18.19 13.42
N PRO A 96 6.68 19.32 13.53
CA PRO A 96 6.45 20.25 14.64
C PRO A 96 4.97 20.58 14.64
N VAL A 97 4.33 20.45 15.80
CA VAL A 97 2.87 20.54 16.03
C VAL A 97 2.21 21.55 15.08
N ARG A 98 1.82 21.09 13.90
CA ARG A 98 0.94 21.83 13.00
C ARG A 98 -0.45 21.39 13.43
N GLU A 99 -1.20 22.35 13.96
CA GLU A 99 -2.63 22.30 14.32
C GLU A 99 -3.25 20.89 14.27
N VAL A 100 -3.62 20.36 15.43
CA VAL A 100 -4.42 19.13 15.55
C VAL A 100 -5.48 19.12 14.44
N ASP A 101 -5.40 18.16 13.52
CA ASP A 101 -6.39 17.97 12.46
C ASP A 101 -7.74 17.76 13.13
N THR A 102 -8.52 18.83 13.27
CA THR A 102 -9.71 18.81 14.10
C THR A 102 -10.80 18.06 13.34
N PRO A 103 -11.39 17.00 13.92
CA PRO A 103 -12.50 16.30 13.28
C PRO A 103 -13.61 17.29 12.91
N VAL A 104 -14.06 17.25 11.66
CA VAL A 104 -15.17 18.08 11.22
C VAL A 104 -16.48 17.47 11.73
N PRO A 105 -17.37 18.23 12.40
CA PRO A 105 -18.65 17.71 12.87
C PRO A 105 -19.46 17.06 11.76
N GLY A 106 -20.06 15.89 12.03
CA GLY A 106 -20.82 15.12 11.04
C GLY A 106 -19.97 14.30 10.05
N VAL A 107 -18.65 14.42 10.10
CA VAL A 107 -17.73 13.71 9.21
C VAL A 107 -17.11 12.50 9.91
N SER A 108 -17.08 11.35 9.23
CA SER A 108 -16.44 10.13 9.74
C SER A 108 -15.14 9.81 8.98
N TYR A 109 -14.12 9.36 9.70
CA TYR A 109 -12.79 9.03 9.17
C TYR A 109 -12.50 7.53 9.22
N HIS A 110 -13.48 6.71 8.83
CA HIS A 110 -13.30 5.27 8.66
C HIS A 110 -12.47 4.94 7.41
N GLY A 111 -12.10 3.68 7.24
CA GLY A 111 -11.27 3.22 6.12
C GLY A 111 -11.90 3.51 4.75
N ARG A 112 -11.24 4.34 3.93
CA ARG A 112 -11.62 4.62 2.54
C ARG A 112 -10.48 4.40 1.56
N GLY A 113 -10.84 4.21 0.29
CA GLY A 113 -9.90 3.94 -0.78
C GLY A 113 -9.18 2.60 -0.62
N ALA A 114 -8.19 2.39 -1.49
CA ALA A 114 -7.54 1.10 -1.68
C ALA A 114 -6.66 0.65 -0.52
N ILE A 115 -6.05 1.59 0.20
CA ILE A 115 -5.26 1.34 1.40
C ILE A 115 -6.06 1.57 2.69
N GLN A 116 -7.37 1.83 2.64
CA GLN A 116 -8.20 2.12 3.83
C GLN A 116 -7.61 3.21 4.73
N ILE A 117 -7.37 4.40 4.16
CA ILE A 117 -6.98 5.57 4.97
C ILE A 117 -8.04 5.76 6.05
N THR A 118 -7.59 5.81 7.30
CA THR A 118 -8.44 5.87 8.49
C THR A 118 -7.85 6.90 9.46
N TRP A 119 -8.68 7.52 10.29
CA TRP A 119 -8.39 8.66 11.17
C TRP A 119 -8.14 9.98 10.45
N ASN A 120 -8.74 11.04 10.99
CA ASN A 120 -8.65 12.44 10.56
C ASN A 120 -7.24 12.89 10.19
N TYR A 121 -6.22 12.60 11.00
CA TYR A 121 -4.85 13.05 10.70
C TYR A 121 -4.25 12.43 9.44
N ASN A 122 -4.63 11.19 9.09
CA ASN A 122 -4.18 10.61 7.83
C ASN A 122 -4.90 11.26 6.63
N TYR A 123 -6.18 11.65 6.81
CA TYR A 123 -6.89 12.43 5.80
C TYR A 123 -6.26 13.82 5.61
N GLY A 124 -5.98 14.53 6.72
CA GLY A 124 -5.32 15.84 6.70
C GLY A 124 -3.95 15.80 6.02
N ARG A 125 -3.08 14.86 6.42
CA ARG A 125 -1.77 14.66 5.78
C ARG A 125 -1.87 14.39 4.28
N VAL A 126 -2.70 13.43 3.89
CA VAL A 126 -2.86 13.05 2.47
C VAL A 126 -3.42 14.23 1.67
N SER A 127 -4.34 14.98 2.26
CA SER A 127 -4.91 16.18 1.67
C SER A 127 -3.87 17.28 1.44
N GLU A 128 -3.09 17.59 2.47
CA GLU A 128 -1.98 18.55 2.39
C GLU A 128 -0.98 18.15 1.30
N PHE A 129 -0.60 16.87 1.25
CA PHE A 129 0.36 16.39 0.26
C PHE A 129 -0.19 16.40 -1.18
N PHE A 130 -1.49 16.19 -1.38
CA PHE A 130 -2.07 16.12 -2.73
C PHE A 130 -2.53 17.45 -3.27
N PHE A 131 -3.01 18.32 -2.39
CA PHE A 131 -3.71 19.53 -2.74
C PHE A 131 -3.07 20.80 -2.16
N GLY A 132 -2.08 20.69 -1.28
CA GLY A 132 -1.54 21.83 -0.55
C GLY A 132 -2.51 22.42 0.48
N ASP A 133 -3.58 21.69 0.80
CA ASP A 133 -4.57 22.08 1.80
C ASP A 133 -5.09 20.83 2.54
N LYS A 134 -4.76 20.72 3.82
CA LYS A 134 -5.25 19.65 4.71
C LYS A 134 -6.77 19.54 4.79
N ASN A 135 -7.52 20.62 4.52
CA ASN A 135 -8.97 20.66 4.74
C ASN A 135 -9.78 19.94 3.66
N ILE A 136 -9.22 19.70 2.47
CA ILE A 136 -9.99 19.12 1.36
C ILE A 136 -10.52 17.73 1.72
N LEU A 137 -9.66 16.80 2.14
CA LEU A 137 -10.11 15.46 2.56
C LEU A 137 -10.64 15.44 4.00
N LEU A 138 -10.31 16.42 4.84
CA LEU A 138 -10.92 16.54 6.17
C LEU A 138 -12.41 16.87 6.08
N LYS A 139 -12.80 17.74 5.15
CA LYS A 139 -14.19 18.14 4.89
C LYS A 139 -14.91 17.20 3.93
N ASN A 140 -14.18 16.58 2.99
CA ASN A 140 -14.72 15.76 1.90
C ASN A 140 -14.03 14.38 1.83
N PRO A 141 -14.11 13.54 2.88
CA PRO A 141 -13.40 12.26 2.92
C PRO A 141 -13.87 11.26 1.85
N GLU A 142 -15.09 11.40 1.33
CA GLU A 142 -15.67 10.61 0.25
C GLU A 142 -14.90 10.72 -1.08
N LYS A 143 -14.07 11.75 -1.26
CA LYS A 143 -13.16 11.83 -2.42
C LYS A 143 -12.26 10.61 -2.59
N LEU A 144 -11.96 9.88 -1.50
CA LEU A 144 -11.19 8.62 -1.55
C LEU A 144 -11.98 7.42 -2.08
N ILE A 145 -13.30 7.54 -2.24
CA ILE A 145 -14.19 6.52 -2.82
C ILE A 145 -14.97 7.02 -4.04
N ASP A 146 -14.83 8.29 -4.41
CA ASP A 146 -15.45 8.88 -5.62
C ASP A 146 -14.43 9.09 -6.75
N ASP A 147 -13.15 9.30 -6.41
CA ASP A 147 -12.08 9.54 -7.39
C ASP A 147 -11.01 8.45 -7.30
N GLY A 148 -10.94 7.64 -8.36
CA GLY A 148 -9.93 6.58 -8.50
C GLY A 148 -8.51 7.08 -8.36
N VAL A 149 -8.17 8.22 -8.98
CA VAL A 149 -6.81 8.79 -8.93
C VAL A 149 -6.47 9.16 -7.50
N ILE A 150 -7.38 9.79 -6.75
CA ILE A 150 -7.14 10.12 -5.33
C ILE A 150 -6.97 8.83 -4.51
N ALA A 151 -7.79 7.81 -4.75
CA ALA A 151 -7.73 6.52 -4.06
C ALA A 151 -6.39 5.79 -4.30
N PHE A 152 -5.93 5.72 -5.55
CA PHE A 152 -4.63 5.17 -5.92
C PHE A 152 -3.49 6.01 -5.35
N ARG A 153 -3.59 7.35 -5.42
CA ARG A 153 -2.52 8.27 -4.99
C ARG A 153 -2.28 8.15 -3.49
N ALA A 154 -3.34 8.10 -2.68
CA ALA A 154 -3.27 7.90 -1.22
C ALA A 154 -2.49 6.65 -0.83
N SER A 155 -2.64 5.64 -1.67
CA SER A 155 -2.11 4.33 -1.38
C SER A 155 -0.70 4.13 -1.93
N LEU A 156 -0.37 4.73 -3.08
CA LEU A 156 1.02 4.84 -3.53
C LEU A 156 1.85 5.73 -2.61
N ASP A 157 1.27 6.79 -2.06
CA ASP A 157 1.95 7.60 -1.04
C ASP A 157 2.34 6.75 0.17
N PHE A 158 1.40 5.98 0.74
CA PHE A 158 1.70 5.04 1.83
C PHE A 158 2.82 4.06 1.44
N TRP A 159 2.75 3.50 0.22
CA TRP A 159 3.68 2.49 -0.26
C TRP A 159 5.11 3.04 -0.44
N MET A 160 5.22 4.27 -0.92
CA MET A 160 6.49 4.91 -1.29
C MET A 160 7.16 5.64 -0.13
N THR A 161 6.39 6.09 0.87
CA THR A 161 6.88 6.98 1.92
C THR A 161 7.36 6.19 3.14
N PRO A 162 8.66 6.27 3.52
CA PRO A 162 9.13 5.73 4.79
C PRO A 162 8.58 6.57 5.96
N VAL A 163 8.38 5.92 7.11
CA VAL A 163 7.75 6.53 8.29
C VAL A 163 8.58 6.22 9.53
N GLU A 164 9.38 7.20 9.97
CA GLU A 164 10.35 7.05 11.06
C GLU A 164 11.24 5.80 10.94
N ILE A 165 10.95 4.78 11.75
CA ILE A 165 11.71 3.53 11.85
C ILE A 165 11.21 2.47 10.88
N LYS A 166 10.08 2.72 10.20
CA LYS A 166 9.56 1.88 9.13
C LYS A 166 10.16 2.35 7.80
N PRO A 167 10.91 1.49 7.08
CA PRO A 167 11.22 1.77 5.69
C PRO A 167 9.92 1.78 4.86
N SER A 168 9.99 2.34 3.65
CA SER A 168 8.84 2.26 2.73
C SER A 168 8.64 0.83 2.25
N CYS A 169 7.40 0.45 1.97
CA CYS A 169 7.11 -0.84 1.34
C CYS A 169 7.86 -0.98 0.01
N HIS A 170 7.94 0.12 -0.77
CA HIS A 170 8.76 0.18 -1.98
C HIS A 170 10.21 -0.20 -1.70
N GLY A 171 10.87 0.43 -0.72
CA GLY A 171 12.26 0.16 -0.36
C GLY A 171 12.50 -1.30 0.02
N ILE A 172 11.60 -1.90 0.80
CA ILE A 172 11.63 -3.32 1.15
C ILE A 172 11.60 -4.19 -0.10
N ILE A 173 10.73 -3.85 -1.05
CA ILE A 173 10.45 -4.68 -2.22
C ILE A 173 11.48 -4.65 -3.31
N ILE A 174 12.25 -3.57 -3.33
CA ILE A 174 13.36 -3.40 -4.23
C ILE A 174 14.70 -3.80 -3.60
N ASN A 175 14.66 -4.47 -2.43
CA ASN A 175 15.82 -4.88 -1.64
C ASN A 175 16.77 -3.72 -1.31
N LYS A 176 16.21 -2.53 -1.05
CA LYS A 176 16.97 -1.33 -0.65
C LYS A 176 16.71 -0.89 0.79
N ALA A 177 15.71 -1.46 1.46
CA ALA A 177 15.50 -1.15 2.87
C ALA A 177 16.58 -1.81 3.74
N PRO A 178 17.01 -1.16 4.84
CA PRO A 178 17.86 -1.79 5.83
C PRO A 178 17.19 -3.02 6.45
N GLU A 179 17.91 -4.14 6.48
CA GLU A 179 17.46 -5.35 7.16
C GLU A 179 17.90 -5.36 8.63
N CYS A 180 17.21 -6.16 9.44
CA CYS A 180 17.54 -6.37 10.84
C CYS A 180 17.39 -7.86 11.19
N PRO A 181 18.39 -8.69 10.87
CA PRO A 181 18.35 -10.14 11.14
C PRO A 181 18.09 -10.47 12.61
N ALA A 182 18.66 -9.69 13.55
CA ALA A 182 18.44 -9.84 14.99
C ALA A 182 16.97 -9.69 15.42
N LYS A 183 16.13 -9.06 14.60
CA LYS A 183 14.68 -8.89 14.80
C LYS A 183 13.85 -9.66 13.76
N GLY A 184 14.47 -10.53 12.97
CA GLY A 184 13.82 -11.27 11.90
C GLY A 184 13.23 -10.40 10.78
N ARG A 185 13.73 -9.17 10.60
CA ARG A 185 13.23 -8.23 9.57
C ARG A 185 14.14 -8.34 8.34
N TYR A 186 13.60 -8.87 7.26
CA TYR A 186 14.28 -9.01 5.98
C TYR A 186 13.49 -8.29 4.88
N ASN A 187 14.14 -8.02 3.75
CA ASN A 187 13.45 -7.62 2.55
C ASN A 187 12.61 -8.78 2.01
N GLY A 188 11.44 -8.45 1.45
CA GLY A 188 10.41 -9.42 1.02
C GLY A 188 9.00 -9.06 1.48
N TYR A 189 7.99 -9.81 1.02
CA TYR A 189 6.57 -9.53 1.27
C TYR A 189 6.18 -9.54 2.76
N GLY A 190 6.87 -10.35 3.57
CA GLY A 190 6.71 -10.34 5.03
C GLY A 190 7.11 -8.99 5.64
N GLY A 191 8.16 -8.36 5.12
CA GLY A 191 8.60 -7.04 5.51
C GLY A 191 7.54 -5.96 5.25
N THR A 192 6.88 -5.98 4.08
CA THR A 192 5.81 -5.03 3.75
C THR A 192 4.58 -5.26 4.63
N THR A 193 4.23 -6.52 4.89
CA THR A 193 3.16 -6.88 5.84
C THR A 193 3.45 -6.31 7.23
N ASN A 194 4.70 -6.35 7.69
CA ASN A 194 5.11 -5.76 8.96
C ASN A 194 4.99 -4.22 8.96
N VAL A 195 5.40 -3.54 7.88
CA VAL A 195 5.20 -2.08 7.74
C VAL A 195 3.71 -1.73 7.81
N ILE A 196 2.88 -2.48 7.09
CA ILE A 196 1.44 -2.24 6.95
C ILE A 196 0.70 -2.50 8.27
N ASN A 197 0.88 -3.67 8.88
CA ASN A 197 0.09 -4.06 10.06
C ASN A 197 0.86 -4.99 11.02
N GLY A 198 2.16 -4.75 11.23
CA GLY A 198 3.02 -5.68 11.96
C GLY A 198 2.67 -5.91 13.43
N GLY A 199 2.18 -4.91 14.14
CA GLY A 199 1.82 -5.04 15.56
C GLY A 199 0.84 -6.21 15.83
N PRO A 200 -0.30 -6.28 15.14
CA PRO A 200 -1.26 -7.38 15.30
C PRO A 200 -1.00 -8.62 14.41
N GLU A 201 -0.14 -8.56 13.40
CA GLU A 201 -0.01 -9.64 12.40
C GLU A 201 1.35 -10.35 12.36
N CYS A 202 2.39 -9.77 12.97
CA CYS A 202 3.77 -10.28 12.90
C CYS A 202 4.32 -10.64 14.28
N ASN A 203 5.41 -11.41 14.31
CA ASN A 203 5.99 -11.99 15.53
C ASN A 203 4.97 -12.81 16.35
N THR A 204 4.11 -13.54 15.65
CA THR A 204 2.99 -14.33 16.18
C THR A 204 2.67 -15.44 15.18
N PRO A 205 2.04 -16.56 15.57
CA PRO A 205 1.65 -17.60 14.62
C PRO A 205 0.87 -17.04 13.43
N THR A 206 1.22 -17.51 12.22
CA THR A 206 0.67 -16.97 10.97
C THR A 206 -0.85 -17.13 10.92
N SER A 207 -1.56 -16.01 11.06
CA SER A 207 -3.02 -15.96 10.96
C SER A 207 -3.52 -16.20 9.54
N GLN A 208 -4.79 -16.61 9.39
CA GLN A 208 -5.41 -16.77 8.07
C GLN A 208 -5.41 -15.47 7.25
N LYS A 209 -5.43 -14.30 7.91
CA LYS A 209 -5.33 -13.00 7.24
C LYS A 209 -3.99 -12.88 6.52
N VAL A 210 -2.88 -13.18 7.19
CA VAL A 210 -1.53 -13.14 6.59
C VAL A 210 -1.39 -14.18 5.48
N LYS A 211 -1.92 -15.40 5.67
CA LYS A 211 -1.93 -16.41 4.60
C LYS A 211 -2.66 -15.90 3.35
N ASN A 212 -3.83 -15.29 3.52
CA ASN A 212 -4.58 -14.73 2.39
C ASN A 212 -3.77 -13.63 1.67
N ARG A 213 -3.04 -12.77 2.39
CA ARG A 213 -2.11 -11.78 1.79
C ARG A 213 -1.10 -12.45 0.88
N VAL A 214 -0.41 -13.45 1.40
CA VAL A 214 0.64 -14.18 0.68
C VAL A 214 0.07 -14.93 -0.53
N GLU A 215 -1.14 -15.48 -0.44
CA GLU A 215 -1.75 -16.19 -1.57
C GLU A 215 -2.23 -15.24 -2.68
N TYR A 216 -2.80 -14.07 -2.34
CA TYR A 216 -3.04 -13.03 -3.34
C TYR A 216 -1.74 -12.62 -4.02
N PHE A 217 -0.72 -12.38 -3.21
CA PHE A 217 0.59 -11.98 -3.66
C PHE A 217 1.22 -12.99 -4.65
N LYS A 218 1.25 -14.28 -4.30
CA LYS A 218 1.71 -15.35 -5.21
C LYS A 218 0.88 -15.44 -6.49
N ARG A 219 -0.45 -15.31 -6.40
CA ARG A 219 -1.32 -15.32 -7.59
C ARG A 219 -0.93 -14.19 -8.55
N TYR A 220 -0.64 -13.01 -8.01
CA TYR A 220 -0.26 -11.86 -8.80
C TYR A 220 1.14 -11.97 -9.39
N ALA A 221 2.11 -12.49 -8.63
CA ALA A 221 3.43 -12.87 -9.15
C ALA A 221 3.31 -13.85 -10.33
N LYS A 222 2.39 -14.83 -10.25
CA LYS A 222 2.12 -15.78 -11.34
C LYS A 222 1.57 -15.10 -12.60
N ILE A 223 0.56 -14.22 -12.48
CA ILE A 223 -0.02 -13.48 -13.62
C ILE A 223 1.05 -12.65 -14.33
N LEU A 224 1.99 -12.12 -13.56
CA LEU A 224 3.07 -11.27 -14.03
C LEU A 224 4.30 -12.06 -14.52
N GLY A 225 4.31 -13.39 -14.37
CA GLY A 225 5.37 -14.26 -14.88
C GLY A 225 6.69 -14.17 -14.11
N VAL A 226 6.64 -13.99 -12.80
CA VAL A 226 7.83 -13.79 -11.95
C VAL A 226 7.86 -14.70 -10.72
N SER A 227 9.01 -14.74 -10.04
CA SER A 227 9.14 -15.37 -8.73
C SER A 227 8.56 -14.45 -7.62
N PRO A 228 7.84 -14.99 -6.62
CA PRO A 228 7.40 -14.23 -5.45
C PRO A 228 8.52 -13.91 -4.45
N GLY A 229 9.74 -14.39 -4.66
CA GLY A 229 10.88 -14.18 -3.77
C GLY A 229 10.79 -14.96 -2.45
N ASP A 230 11.71 -14.63 -1.54
CA ASP A 230 11.83 -15.20 -0.20
C ASP A 230 11.15 -14.32 0.85
N HIS A 231 11.17 -14.74 2.12
CA HIS A 231 10.67 -13.96 3.26
C HIS A 231 9.22 -13.46 3.11
N LEU A 232 8.33 -14.33 2.60
CA LEU A 232 6.93 -14.00 2.32
C LEU A 232 6.09 -13.75 3.59
N TYR A 233 6.51 -14.29 4.72
CA TYR A 233 5.78 -14.24 5.98
C TYR A 233 6.54 -13.40 7.01
N CYS A 234 5.81 -12.91 8.01
CA CYS A 234 6.34 -12.03 9.06
C CYS A 234 6.16 -12.62 10.47
N ASP A 235 5.85 -13.91 10.58
CA ASP A 235 5.61 -14.62 11.85
C ASP A 235 6.83 -14.61 12.78
N LYS A 236 8.03 -14.39 12.24
CA LYS A 236 9.29 -14.25 12.99
C LYS A 236 9.83 -12.81 13.03
N ALA A 237 9.13 -11.86 12.43
CA ALA A 237 9.59 -10.48 12.30
C ALA A 237 9.00 -9.62 13.41
N VAL A 238 9.85 -9.14 14.34
CA VAL A 238 9.43 -8.20 15.39
C VAL A 238 8.83 -6.96 14.73
N ALA A 239 7.66 -6.54 15.18
CA ALA A 239 6.95 -5.42 14.58
C ALA A 239 7.79 -4.13 14.62
N TYR A 240 7.77 -3.32 13.56
CA TYR A 240 8.62 -2.11 13.49
C TYR A 240 8.36 -1.13 14.65
N ASN A 241 7.12 -1.04 15.14
CA ASN A 241 6.75 -0.20 16.28
C ASN A 241 7.34 -0.67 17.63
N ALA A 242 7.94 -1.86 17.71
CA ALA A 242 8.67 -2.36 18.87
C ALA A 242 10.16 -1.95 18.88
N GLY A 243 10.52 -0.91 18.13
CA GLY A 243 11.82 -0.26 18.18
C GLY A 243 12.71 -0.48 16.94
N ARG A 244 13.78 0.33 16.87
CA ARG A 244 14.77 0.31 15.79
C ARG A 244 15.52 -1.03 15.71
N CYS A 245 16.20 -1.27 14.60
CA CYS A 245 17.45 -2.03 14.67
C CYS A 245 18.45 -1.08 15.37
#